data_AF-A0A0L0UM13-F1
#
_entry.id   AF-A0A0L0UM13-F1
#
_cell.length_a   1.000
_cell.length_b   1.000
_cell.length_c   1.000
_cell.angle_alpha   90.00
_cell.angle_beta   90.00
_cell.angle_gamma   90.00
#
_symmetry.space_group_name_H-M   'P 1'
#
loop_
_entity.id
_entity.type
_entity.pdbx_description
1 polymer ?
#
loop_
_entity_poly.entity_id
_entity_poly.type
_entity_poly.pdbx_seq_one_letter_code
_entity_poly.pdbx_strand_id
1 'polypeptide(L)'
;MMLWITGKVNDFSLVSWGVADIKNNRPVGVVCYSNVDPVNGAMEIGHVTLHSWTESLRFQLRESRIHVIEITPPMEQTDLHGSKDSQIAMPLDDFIEEVMVLLQSDSQSKEINVERSKLFRFAERNGKYDEIFLALNSHQ
;
A
#
# COMPACT_ATOMS: atom_id res chain seq x y z
N MET A 1 -10.73 32.59 -3.04
CA MET A 1 -11.16 31.23 -2.65
C MET A 1 -11.66 30.43 -3.86
N MET A 2 -12.72 30.84 -4.56
CA MET A 2 -13.23 30.10 -5.73
C MET A 2 -12.20 29.92 -6.86
N LEU A 3 -11.44 30.95 -7.25
CA LEU A 3 -10.44 30.87 -8.33
C LEU A 3 -9.25 29.93 -8.03
N TRP A 4 -8.87 29.78 -6.76
CA TRP A 4 -7.76 28.89 -6.35
C TRP A 4 -8.21 27.41 -6.29
N ILE A 5 -9.42 27.16 -5.79
CA ILE A 5 -10.05 25.82 -5.82
C ILE A 5 -10.27 25.38 -7.27
N THR A 6 -10.77 26.27 -8.13
CA THR A 6 -10.93 25.98 -9.57
C THR A 6 -9.58 25.73 -10.26
N GLY A 7 -8.48 26.39 -9.84
CA GLY A 7 -7.15 26.13 -10.39
C GLY A 7 -6.55 24.78 -9.98
N LYS A 8 -6.80 24.31 -8.75
CA LYS A 8 -6.32 23.01 -8.25
C LYS A 8 -7.18 21.82 -8.68
N VAL A 9 -8.49 22.01 -8.82
CA VAL A 9 -9.42 21.00 -9.39
C VAL A 9 -9.11 20.71 -10.88
N ASN A 10 -8.44 21.64 -11.56
CA ASN A 10 -8.13 21.54 -12.98
C ASN A 10 -6.63 21.35 -13.30
N ASP A 11 -5.78 21.07 -12.30
CA ASP A 11 -4.36 20.76 -12.51
C ASP A 11 -4.20 19.26 -12.77
N PHE A 12 -4.05 18.92 -14.06
CA PHE A 12 -3.99 17.55 -14.57
C PHE A 12 -2.74 16.75 -14.13
N SER A 13 -1.89 17.30 -13.26
CA SER A 13 -0.59 16.71 -12.86
C SER A 13 -0.37 16.58 -11.35
N LEU A 14 -1.28 17.03 -10.48
CA LEU A 14 -0.98 17.17 -9.04
C LEU A 14 -1.95 16.47 -8.08
N VAL A 15 -1.36 15.53 -7.35
CA VAL A 15 -1.81 14.89 -6.10
C VAL A 15 -1.62 15.87 -4.91
N SER A 16 -2.20 15.61 -3.73
CA SER A 16 -2.22 16.58 -2.63
C SER A 16 -2.09 16.02 -1.21
N TRP A 17 -0.86 15.92 -0.69
CA TRP A 17 -0.55 16.05 0.75
C TRP A 17 0.77 16.80 0.98
N GLY A 18 0.87 17.59 2.06
CA GLY A 18 2.10 18.25 2.50
C GLY A 18 2.71 17.56 3.72
N VAL A 19 4.03 17.40 3.74
CA VAL A 19 4.81 16.93 4.91
C VAL A 19 5.25 18.15 5.72
N ALA A 20 5.06 18.14 7.04
CA ALA A 20 5.43 19.25 7.92
C ALA A 20 6.35 18.81 9.09
N ASP A 21 7.33 19.65 9.42
CA ASP A 21 8.16 19.56 10.61
C ASP A 21 7.44 20.27 11.76
N ILE A 22 6.88 19.48 12.67
CA ILE A 22 6.03 19.95 13.77
C ILE A 22 6.85 20.69 14.83
N LYS A 23 8.10 20.30 15.06
CA LYS A 23 8.95 20.90 16.09
C LYS A 23 9.32 22.35 15.75
N ASN A 24 9.49 22.63 14.46
CA ASN A 24 9.84 23.97 13.96
C ASN A 24 8.70 24.65 13.21
N ASN A 25 7.50 24.06 13.23
CA ASN A 25 6.27 24.54 12.61
C ASN A 25 6.44 25.03 11.16
N ARG A 26 7.07 24.21 10.30
CA ARG A 26 7.31 24.55 8.89
C ARG A 26 6.97 23.39 7.95
N PRO A 27 6.48 23.67 6.73
CA PRO A 27 6.36 22.65 5.70
C PRO A 27 7.77 22.17 5.30
N VAL A 28 7.94 20.85 5.14
CA VAL A 28 9.21 20.21 4.75
C VAL A 28 9.10 19.32 3.51
N GLY A 29 7.90 19.12 2.97
CA GLY A 29 7.74 18.39 1.71
C GLY A 29 6.30 18.33 1.23
N VAL A 30 6.08 17.65 0.10
CA VAL A 30 4.77 17.23 -0.41
C VAL A 30 4.85 15.77 -0.82
N VAL A 31 3.78 15.01 -0.60
CA VAL A 31 3.64 13.63 -1.07
C VAL A 31 2.59 13.62 -2.16
N CYS A 32 3.04 13.30 -3.36
CA CYS A 32 2.22 13.05 -4.52
C CYS A 32 2.47 11.62 -4.98
N TYR A 33 1.44 10.77 -5.08
CA TYR A 33 1.60 9.54 -5.83
C TYR A 33 0.26 8.95 -6.33
N SER A 34 0.00 9.11 -7.62
CA SER A 34 -0.63 8.07 -8.43
C SER A 34 -0.41 8.40 -9.90
N ASN A 35 0.25 7.51 -10.62
CA ASN A 35 0.19 7.46 -12.08
C ASN A 35 -0.48 6.14 -12.45
N VAL A 36 -1.64 6.21 -13.12
CA VAL A 36 -2.35 5.04 -13.61
C VAL A 36 -1.89 4.80 -15.04
N ASP A 37 -1.33 3.63 -15.33
CA ASP A 37 -1.18 3.10 -16.68
C ASP A 37 -2.58 2.70 -17.18
N PRO A 38 -3.18 3.47 -18.11
CA PRO A 38 -4.54 3.19 -18.57
C PRO A 38 -4.61 1.98 -19.51
N VAL A 39 -3.46 1.47 -19.98
CA VAL A 39 -3.39 0.32 -20.89
C VAL A 39 -3.33 -0.98 -20.11
N ASN A 40 -2.53 -1.02 -19.03
CA ASN A 40 -2.32 -2.23 -18.23
C ASN A 40 -3.03 -2.22 -16.87
N GLY A 41 -3.64 -1.10 -16.47
CA GLY A 41 -4.23 -0.93 -15.14
C GLY A 41 -3.20 -0.94 -14.01
N ALA A 42 -1.91 -0.83 -14.33
CA ALA A 42 -0.83 -0.77 -13.37
C ALA A 42 -0.77 0.63 -12.76
N MET A 43 -0.62 0.71 -11.45
CA MET A 43 -0.52 2.00 -10.78
C MET A 43 0.59 1.94 -9.76
N GLU A 44 1.57 2.82 -9.94
CA GLU A 44 2.61 3.03 -8.95
C GLU A 44 2.03 3.93 -7.85
N ILE A 45 2.18 3.51 -6.59
CA ILE A 45 1.82 4.27 -5.38
C ILE A 45 2.93 4.06 -4.35
N GLY A 46 3.36 5.14 -3.70
CA GLY A 46 4.18 5.02 -2.49
C GLY A 46 3.39 4.30 -1.40
N HIS A 47 3.92 3.18 -0.89
CA HIS A 47 3.27 2.28 0.08
C HIS A 47 2.54 2.98 1.24
N VAL A 48 3.03 4.14 1.69
CA VAL A 48 2.46 4.95 2.77
C VAL A 48 1.07 5.53 2.48
N THR A 49 0.63 5.65 1.22
CA THR A 49 -0.72 6.15 0.87
C THR A 49 -1.66 5.08 0.34
N LEU A 50 -1.18 3.85 0.12
CA LEU A 50 -1.97 2.80 -0.53
C LEU A 50 -3.21 2.45 0.29
N HIS A 51 -3.06 2.20 1.59
CA HIS A 51 -4.18 1.79 2.45
C HIS A 51 -5.30 2.84 2.55
N SER A 52 -4.94 4.11 2.76
CA SER A 52 -5.91 5.22 2.78
C SER A 52 -6.60 5.41 1.43
N TRP A 53 -5.86 5.19 0.34
CA TRP A 53 -6.39 5.29 -1.01
C TRP A 53 -7.34 4.14 -1.35
N THR A 54 -7.01 2.89 -1.02
CA THR A 54 -7.90 1.74 -1.24
C THR A 54 -9.19 1.88 -0.41
N GLU A 55 -9.12 2.40 0.82
CA GLU A 55 -10.31 2.75 1.62
C GLU A 55 -11.17 3.83 0.94
N SER A 56 -10.55 4.89 0.43
CA SER A 56 -11.25 5.95 -0.30
C SER A 56 -11.91 5.44 -1.58
N LEU A 57 -11.23 4.57 -2.33
CA LEU A 57 -11.80 3.94 -3.52
C LEU A 57 -12.98 3.04 -3.18
N ARG A 58 -12.88 2.21 -2.13
CA ARG A 58 -14.01 1.40 -1.65
C ARG A 58 -15.22 2.27 -1.37
N PHE A 59 -15.04 3.43 -0.74
CA PHE A 59 -16.12 4.36 -0.48
C PHE A 59 -16.72 4.99 -1.75
N GLN A 60 -15.88 5.40 -2.70
CA GLN A 60 -16.33 5.99 -3.97
C GLN A 60 -17.07 4.98 -4.85
N LEU A 61 -16.60 3.73 -4.88
CA LEU A 61 -17.09 2.67 -5.75
C LEU A 61 -18.18 1.79 -5.10
N ARG A 62 -18.61 2.09 -3.87
CA ARG A 62 -19.55 1.27 -3.09
C ARG A 62 -20.90 0.98 -3.77
N GLU A 63 -21.35 1.86 -4.66
CA GLU A 63 -22.61 1.69 -5.43
C GLU A 63 -22.38 1.03 -6.80
N SER A 64 -21.14 0.64 -7.09
CA SER A 64 -20.75 0.00 -8.34
C SER A 64 -20.66 -1.52 -8.19
N ARG A 65 -20.33 -2.22 -9.29
CA ARG A 65 -20.03 -3.66 -9.29
C ARG A 65 -18.54 -3.97 -9.08
N ILE A 66 -17.72 -2.96 -8.78
CA ILE A 66 -16.28 -3.10 -8.62
C ILE A 66 -15.98 -3.29 -7.13
N HIS A 67 -15.26 -4.37 -6.82
CA HIS A 67 -14.75 -4.63 -5.48
C HIS A 67 -13.26 -4.31 -5.42
N VAL A 68 -12.85 -3.50 -4.44
CA VAL A 68 -11.45 -3.05 -4.30
C VAL A 68 -10.82 -3.77 -3.13
N ILE A 69 -9.88 -4.64 -3.47
CA ILE A 69 -9.16 -5.49 -2.52
C ILE A 69 -7.70 -5.06 -2.49
N GLU A 70 -7.18 -4.81 -1.30
CA GLU A 70 -5.75 -4.58 -1.09
C GLU A 70 -5.05 -5.92 -0.83
N ILE A 71 -3.93 -6.19 -1.50
CA ILE A 71 -3.13 -7.40 -1.27
C ILE A 71 -1.81 -6.95 -0.64
N THR A 72 -1.48 -7.47 0.54
CA THR A 72 -0.25 -7.13 1.25
C THR A 72 0.79 -8.25 1.11
N PRO A 73 1.78 -8.08 0.21
CA PRO A 73 2.85 -9.05 0.00
C PRO A 73 3.82 -9.15 1.19
N PRO A 74 4.39 -10.34 1.49
CA PRO A 74 5.62 -10.47 2.26
C PRO A 74 6.83 -10.07 1.40
N MET A 75 8.04 -10.55 1.73
CA MET A 75 9.16 -10.53 0.80
C MET A 75 9.05 -11.73 -0.13
N GLU A 76 8.96 -11.52 -1.44
CA GLU A 76 8.92 -12.59 -2.45
C GLU A 76 10.30 -12.87 -3.06
N GLN A 77 10.48 -14.08 -3.60
CA GLN A 77 11.65 -14.47 -4.39
C GLN A 77 11.51 -13.90 -5.82
N THR A 78 11.88 -12.63 -6.00
CA THR A 78 11.83 -11.97 -7.29
C THR A 78 13.15 -11.25 -7.60
N ASP A 79 13.36 -10.86 -8.86
CA ASP A 79 14.51 -10.01 -9.20
C ASP A 79 14.39 -8.61 -8.55
N LEU A 80 13.20 -8.24 -8.08
CA LEU A 80 12.97 -7.01 -7.33
C LEU A 80 13.73 -7.05 -5.99
N HIS A 81 14.54 -6.03 -5.74
CA HIS A 81 15.41 -5.93 -4.55
C HIS A 81 16.43 -7.08 -4.39
N GLY A 82 16.74 -7.83 -5.47
CA GLY A 82 17.76 -8.90 -5.42
C GLY A 82 17.37 -10.08 -4.53
N SER A 83 16.08 -10.35 -4.39
CA SER A 83 15.52 -11.30 -3.43
C SER A 83 15.32 -12.72 -3.97
N LYS A 84 15.58 -12.93 -5.26
CA LYS A 84 15.32 -14.18 -6.00
C LYS A 84 15.83 -15.45 -5.32
N ASP A 85 17.06 -15.42 -4.80
CA ASP A 85 17.70 -16.57 -4.15
C ASP A 85 17.62 -16.50 -2.61
N SER A 86 16.82 -15.57 -2.07
CA SER A 86 16.68 -15.39 -0.62
C SER A 86 15.91 -16.55 0.00
N GLN A 87 16.54 -17.22 0.98
CA GLN A 87 15.91 -18.32 1.73
C GLN A 87 14.82 -17.85 2.71
N ILE A 88 14.82 -16.56 3.07
CA ILE A 88 13.80 -15.97 3.96
C ILE A 88 12.60 -15.41 3.18
N ALA A 89 12.75 -15.23 1.87
CA ALA A 89 11.66 -14.80 1.00
C ALA A 89 10.70 -15.96 0.67
N MET A 90 9.45 -15.62 0.37
CA MET A 90 8.44 -16.57 -0.09
C MET A 90 8.61 -16.84 -1.59
N PRO A 91 8.57 -18.10 -2.05
CA PRO A 91 8.48 -18.39 -3.48
C PRO A 91 7.29 -17.67 -4.12
N LEU A 92 7.49 -17.09 -5.31
CA LEU A 92 6.45 -16.29 -5.97
C LEU A 92 5.21 -17.13 -6.30
N ASP A 93 5.39 -18.38 -6.72
CA ASP A 93 4.29 -19.29 -7.04
C ASP A 93 3.43 -19.59 -5.81
N ASP A 94 4.06 -19.82 -4.65
CA ASP A 94 3.36 -20.01 -3.38
C ASP A 94 2.53 -18.78 -3.00
N PHE A 95 3.10 -17.58 -3.19
CA PHE A 95 2.40 -16.31 -2.89
C PHE A 95 1.15 -16.16 -3.77
N ILE A 96 1.29 -16.40 -5.07
CA ILE A 96 0.18 -16.33 -6.02
C ILE A 96 -0.90 -17.36 -5.68
N GLU A 97 -0.52 -18.60 -5.39
CA GLU A 97 -1.45 -19.65 -5.01
C GLU A 97 -2.26 -19.27 -3.77
N GLU A 98 -1.59 -18.81 -2.71
CA GLU A 98 -2.26 -18.42 -1.45
C GLU A 98 -3.21 -17.23 -1.67
N VAL A 99 -2.78 -16.21 -2.42
CA VAL A 99 -3.64 -15.06 -2.77
C VAL A 99 -4.88 -15.51 -3.53
N MET A 100 -4.74 -16.40 -4.52
CA MET A 100 -5.87 -16.88 -5.32
C MET A 100 -6.86 -17.70 -4.49
N VAL A 101 -6.38 -18.51 -3.53
CA VAL A 101 -7.23 -19.22 -2.58
C VAL A 101 -8.00 -18.23 -1.69
N LEU A 102 -7.30 -17.23 -1.13
CA LEU A 102 -7.92 -16.24 -0.25
C LEU A 102 -8.99 -15.41 -0.97
N LEU A 103 -8.71 -14.99 -2.21
CA LEU A 103 -9.65 -14.25 -3.07
C LEU A 103 -10.93 -15.05 -3.35
N GLN A 104 -10.83 -16.37 -3.50
CA GLN A 104 -11.99 -17.24 -3.71
C GLN A 104 -12.76 -17.53 -2.41
N SER A 105 -12.07 -17.51 -1.27
CA SER A 105 -12.66 -17.86 0.03
C SER A 105 -13.56 -16.78 0.62
N ASP A 106 -13.30 -15.50 0.33
CA ASP A 106 -14.07 -14.37 0.85
C ASP A 106 -14.21 -13.26 -0.19
N SER A 107 -15.36 -13.24 -0.87
CA SER A 107 -15.70 -12.22 -1.87
C SER A 107 -15.97 -10.84 -1.28
N GLN A 108 -16.07 -10.70 0.05
CA GLN A 108 -16.29 -9.42 0.73
C GLN A 108 -15.02 -8.86 1.37
N SER A 109 -13.91 -9.60 1.33
CA SER A 109 -12.67 -9.16 1.97
C SER A 109 -12.18 -7.84 1.36
N LYS A 110 -11.81 -6.89 2.23
CA LYS A 110 -11.18 -5.62 1.83
C LYS A 110 -9.66 -5.73 1.69
N GLU A 111 -9.08 -6.74 2.35
CA GLU A 111 -7.64 -6.98 2.41
C GLU A 111 -7.33 -8.48 2.35
N ILE A 112 -6.39 -8.85 1.49
CA ILE A 112 -5.82 -10.20 1.41
C ILE A 112 -4.44 -10.15 2.02
N ASN A 113 -4.31 -10.82 3.16
CA ASN A 113 -3.06 -10.96 3.89
C ASN A 113 -2.69 -12.43 3.92
N VAL A 114 -1.66 -12.80 3.17
CA VAL A 114 -1.06 -14.13 3.26
C VAL A 114 -0.48 -14.35 4.65
N GLU A 115 -0.37 -15.59 5.10
CA GLU A 115 0.02 -15.93 6.48
C GLU A 115 1.37 -15.28 6.86
N ARG A 116 2.33 -15.29 5.93
CA ARG A 116 3.66 -14.69 6.15
C ARG A 116 3.64 -13.16 6.33
N SER A 117 2.61 -12.45 5.85
CA SER A 117 2.52 -10.99 6.01
C SER A 117 1.76 -10.56 7.27
N LYS A 118 0.96 -11.46 7.87
CA LYS A 118 0.13 -11.14 9.05
C LYS A 118 0.92 -10.68 10.28
N LEU A 119 2.12 -11.23 10.50
CA LEU A 119 3.00 -10.81 11.59
C LEU A 119 3.28 -9.30 11.52
N PHE A 120 3.62 -8.80 10.34
CA PHE A 120 3.93 -7.39 10.11
C PHE A 120 2.66 -6.53 10.04
N ARG A 121 1.64 -7.00 9.29
CA ARG A 121 0.37 -6.29 9.13
C ARG A 121 -0.30 -5.97 10.47
N PHE A 122 -0.22 -6.90 11.43
CA PHE A 122 -0.86 -6.79 12.74
C PHE A 122 0.11 -6.45 13.88
N ALA A 123 1.35 -6.07 13.57
CA ALA A 123 2.37 -5.78 14.59
C ALA A 123 1.91 -4.72 15.61
N GLU A 124 1.37 -3.59 15.14
CA GLU A 124 0.81 -2.55 16.02
C GLU A 124 -0.40 -3.05 16.81
N ARG A 125 -1.35 -3.69 16.12
CA ARG A 125 -2.57 -4.25 16.73
C ARG A 125 -2.24 -5.22 17.87
N ASN A 126 -1.16 -5.99 17.71
CA ASN A 126 -0.72 -7.00 18.66
C ASN A 126 0.27 -6.44 19.69
N GLY A 127 0.58 -5.15 19.67
CA GLY A 127 1.55 -4.53 20.59
C GLY A 127 2.99 -4.99 20.41
N LYS A 128 3.34 -5.53 19.24
CA LYS A 128 4.67 -6.07 18.91
C LYS A 128 5.49 -5.20 17.96
N TYR A 129 4.98 -4.01 17.61
CA TYR A 129 5.62 -3.15 16.61
C TYR A 129 7.08 -2.85 16.93
N ASP A 130 7.37 -2.34 18.14
CA ASP A 130 8.73 -1.94 18.52
C ASP A 130 9.72 -3.11 18.49
N GLU A 131 9.28 -4.30 18.96
CA GLU A 131 10.08 -5.53 18.94
C GLU A 131 10.44 -5.93 17.49
N ILE A 132 9.44 -5.99 16.62
CA ILE A 132 9.60 -6.39 15.22
C ILE A 132 10.42 -5.35 14.45
N PHE A 133 10.16 -4.06 14.68
CA PHE A 133 10.88 -2.96 14.05
C PHE A 133 12.37 -3.00 14.41
N LEU A 134 12.70 -3.19 15.69
CA LEU A 134 14.09 -3.31 16.14
C LEU A 134 14.75 -4.55 15.53
N ALA A 135 14.10 -5.72 15.58
CA ALA A 135 14.65 -6.96 15.05
C ALA A 135 14.97 -6.89 13.54
N LEU A 136 14.14 -6.20 12.75
CA LEU A 136 14.37 -6.01 11.31
C LEU A 136 15.51 -5.03 11.01
N ASN A 137 15.74 -4.04 11.87
CA ASN A 137 16.70 -2.96 11.62
C ASN A 137 18.03 -3.13 12.38
N SER A 138 18.13 -4.10 13.29
CA SER A 138 19.35 -4.33 14.11
C SER A 138 20.48 -5.06 13.38
N HIS A 139 20.32 -5.39 12.10
CA HIS A 139 21.30 -6.15 11.30
C HIS A 139 21.93 -5.35 10.15
N GLN A 140 22.05 -4.02 10.29
CA GLN A 140 22.92 -3.21 9.43
C GLN A 140 24.36 -3.16 9.94
#